data_AF-A0A2V6U6H6-F1
#
_entry.id   AF-A0A2V6U6H6-F1
#
_cell.length_a   1.000
_cell.length_b   1.000
_cell.length_c   1.000
_cell.angle_alpha   90.00
_cell.angle_beta   90.00
_cell.angle_gamma   90.00
#
_symmetry.space_group_name_H-M   'P 1'
#
loop_
_entity.id
_entity.type
_entity.pdbx_description
1 polymer ?
#
loop_
_entity_poly.entity_id
_entity_poly.type
_entity_poly.pdbx_seq_one_letter_code
_entity_poly.pdbx_strand_id
1 'polypeptide(L)'
;MPGGLIETAVSSRESRDDRQSNLLATSGRLRLVPYSCAFCGEENEVFVDPSGGRRQTFTEDCTVCCRPNMITLTVDDDGDVHLQVTQEYEA
;
A
#
# COMPACT_ATOMS: atom_id res chain seq x y z
N MET A 1 -44.15 -40.40 -9.94
CA MET A 1 -43.33 -40.17 -8.73
C MET A 1 -43.06 -38.67 -8.64
N PRO A 2 -43.12 -38.08 -7.42
CA PRO A 2 -43.63 -36.73 -7.15
C PRO A 2 -42.54 -35.66 -7.02
N GLY A 3 -42.97 -34.40 -6.86
CA GLY A 3 -42.22 -33.30 -6.24
C GLY A 3 -41.57 -32.38 -7.28
N GLY A 4 -42.04 -31.17 -7.57
CA GLY A 4 -42.65 -30.20 -6.67
C GLY A 4 -41.56 -29.39 -6.00
N LEU A 5 -41.35 -28.16 -6.48
CA LEU A 5 -41.22 -26.95 -5.66
C LEU A 5 -41.07 -25.75 -6.60
N ILE A 6 -42.14 -24.95 -6.60
CA ILE A 6 -42.09 -23.50 -6.70
C ILE A 6 -40.83 -22.93 -6.03
N GLU A 7 -40.09 -22.06 -6.71
CA GLU A 7 -39.46 -20.94 -6.02
C GLU A 7 -39.42 -19.71 -6.92
N THR A 8 -40.03 -18.69 -6.36
CA THR A 8 -40.27 -17.34 -6.84
C THR A 8 -39.02 -16.64 -7.35
N ALA A 9 -39.17 -15.92 -8.46
CA ALA A 9 -38.20 -14.97 -8.97
C ALA A 9 -37.77 -14.01 -7.84
N VAL A 10 -36.55 -14.20 -7.36
CA VAL A 10 -35.90 -13.35 -6.37
C VAL A 10 -35.74 -11.94 -6.94
N SER A 11 -36.33 -10.99 -6.24
CA SER A 11 -36.07 -9.57 -6.37
C SER A 11 -34.60 -9.30 -6.05
N SER A 12 -33.86 -8.72 -6.98
CA SER A 12 -32.63 -7.94 -6.73
C SER A 12 -32.41 -7.09 -7.97
N ARG A 13 -33.24 -6.06 -8.20
CA ARG A 13 -32.90 -4.67 -7.84
C ARG A 13 -31.43 -4.39 -8.10
N GLU A 14 -31.20 -3.83 -9.28
CA GLU A 14 -29.97 -3.22 -9.75
C GLU A 14 -29.19 -2.60 -8.59
N SER A 15 -28.10 -3.25 -8.21
CA SER A 15 -27.09 -2.65 -7.35
C SER A 15 -26.41 -1.54 -8.15
N ARG A 16 -27.03 -0.35 -8.10
CA ARG A 16 -26.42 0.92 -8.47
C ARG A 16 -25.39 1.26 -7.40
N ASP A 17 -24.23 0.64 -7.47
CA ASP A 17 -23.06 1.02 -6.68
C ASP A 17 -21.94 1.47 -7.64
N ASP A 18 -22.21 2.58 -8.34
CA ASP A 18 -21.21 3.35 -9.12
C ASP A 18 -20.93 4.66 -8.39
N ARG A 19 -20.55 4.58 -7.11
CA ARG A 19 -20.32 5.78 -6.28
C ARG A 19 -19.07 5.75 -5.43
N GLN A 20 -18.08 4.94 -5.79
CA GLN A 20 -16.84 4.94 -5.02
C GLN A 20 -15.63 4.75 -5.91
N SER A 21 -15.14 5.84 -6.52
CA SER A 21 -13.71 6.05 -6.83
C SER A 21 -13.49 7.41 -7.49
N ASN A 22 -13.51 8.51 -6.72
CA ASN A 22 -12.98 9.79 -7.24
C ASN A 22 -12.41 10.73 -6.16
N LEU A 23 -11.75 10.19 -5.13
CA LEU A 23 -11.29 10.99 -3.97
C LEU A 23 -9.81 10.82 -3.55
N LEU A 24 -8.91 10.29 -4.38
CA LEU A 24 -7.48 10.19 -4.02
C LEU A 24 -6.49 10.54 -5.17
N ALA A 25 -6.64 11.69 -5.83
CA ALA A 25 -5.72 12.08 -6.93
C ALA A 25 -5.18 13.52 -6.85
N THR A 26 -5.11 14.14 -5.66
CA THR A 26 -4.73 15.57 -5.55
C THR A 26 -3.67 15.87 -4.49
N SER A 27 -2.78 14.95 -4.11
CA SER A 27 -1.63 15.32 -3.28
C SER A 27 -0.42 14.40 -3.50
N GLY A 28 0.59 14.88 -4.22
CA GLY A 28 1.88 14.20 -4.37
C GLY A 28 1.93 13.10 -5.43
N ARG A 29 3.03 13.02 -6.18
CA ARG A 29 3.28 11.93 -7.13
C ARG A 29 3.86 10.75 -6.35
N LEU A 30 3.06 10.20 -5.43
CA LEU A 30 3.43 9.05 -4.61
C LEU A 30 3.80 7.89 -5.53
N ARG A 31 4.97 7.30 -5.29
CA ARG A 31 5.44 6.11 -5.97
C ARG A 31 5.33 4.94 -5.01
N LEU A 32 4.73 3.86 -5.46
CA LEU A 32 4.75 2.59 -4.74
C LEU A 32 6.09 1.90 -5.03
N VAL A 33 6.83 1.54 -3.97
CA VAL A 33 8.11 0.86 -4.09
C VAL A 33 8.13 -0.36 -3.18
N PRO A 34 8.48 -1.56 -3.68
CA PRO A 34 8.65 -2.73 -2.84
C PRO A 34 9.96 -2.64 -2.05
N TYR A 35 9.95 -3.13 -0.82
CA TYR A 35 11.12 -3.21 0.04
C TYR A 35 11.08 -4.51 0.86
N SER A 36 12.26 -5.05 1.17
CA SER A 36 12.34 -6.22 2.05
C SER A 36 12.44 -5.79 3.50
N CYS A 37 11.61 -6.36 4.36
CA CYS A 37 11.67 -6.07 5.79
C CYS A 37 13.02 -6.51 6.37
N ALA A 38 13.68 -5.60 7.10
CA ALA A 38 14.98 -5.89 7.70
C ALA A 38 14.89 -6.86 8.89
N PHE A 39 13.68 -7.17 9.40
CA PHE A 39 13.46 -8.09 10.53
C PHE A 39 13.10 -9.50 10.09
N CYS A 40 12.02 -9.66 9.31
CA CYS A 40 11.54 -10.98 8.88
C CYS A 40 11.99 -11.37 7.47
N GLY A 41 12.43 -10.41 6.64
CA GLY A 41 12.83 -10.66 5.25
C GLY A 41 11.67 -10.70 4.24
N GLU A 42 10.43 -10.49 4.69
CA GLU A 42 9.25 -10.49 3.81
C GLU A 42 9.22 -9.26 2.90
N GLU A 43 8.55 -9.38 1.75
CA GLU A 43 8.35 -8.29 0.80
C GLU A 43 7.16 -7.42 1.24
N ASN A 44 7.42 -6.14 1.40
CA ASN A 44 6.45 -5.12 1.77
C ASN A 44 6.45 -4.00 0.71
N GLU A 45 5.41 -3.18 0.70
CA GLU A 45 5.27 -2.06 -0.24
C GLU A 45 5.09 -0.76 0.54
N VAL A 46 5.74 0.32 0.07
CA VAL A 46 5.65 1.64 0.70
C VAL A 46 5.39 2.73 -0.32
N PHE A 47 4.61 3.73 0.06
CA PHE A 47 4.37 4.93 -0.74
C PHE A 47 5.40 5.99 -0.42
N VAL A 48 6.24 6.33 -1.39
CA VAL A 48 7.27 7.37 -1.25
C VAL A 48 6.94 8.57 -2.14
N ASP A 49 7.08 9.77 -1.58
CA ASP A 49 6.99 11.01 -2.34
C ASP A 49 8.40 11.55 -2.63
N PRO A 50 8.91 11.46 -3.87
CA PRO A 50 10.23 12.01 -4.20
C PRO A 50 10.27 13.54 -4.24
N SER A 51 9.13 14.24 -4.12
CA SER A 51 9.08 15.71 -4.10
C SER A 51 9.40 16.32 -2.73
N GLY A 52 9.38 15.52 -1.66
CA GLY A 52 9.69 15.93 -0.29
C GLY A 52 11.16 16.26 0.01
N GLY A 53 12.07 16.08 -0.95
CA GLY A 53 13.48 16.48 -0.84
C GLY A 53 14.47 15.39 -1.30
N ARG A 54 15.75 15.75 -1.37
CA ARG A 54 16.84 14.86 -1.85
C ARG A 54 17.07 13.65 -0.94
N ARG A 55 16.84 13.80 0.37
CA ARG A 55 16.99 12.71 1.33
C ARG A 55 15.91 12.81 2.40
N GLN A 56 15.17 11.73 2.58
CA GLN A 56 14.07 11.65 3.54
C GLN A 56 14.22 10.37 4.34
N THR A 57 13.90 10.42 5.63
CA THR A 57 13.94 9.25 6.50
C THR A 57 12.64 9.19 7.25
N PHE A 58 11.99 8.04 7.22
CA PHE A 58 10.72 7.79 7.88
C PHE A 58 10.63 6.30 8.27
N THR A 59 9.68 5.98 9.12
CA THR A 59 9.55 4.63 9.70
C THR A 59 8.25 4.01 9.20
N GLU A 60 8.33 2.78 8.68
CA GLU A 60 7.20 2.04 8.15
C GLU A 60 7.15 0.64 8.78
N ASP A 61 5.98 0.28 9.32
CA ASP A 61 5.78 -1.01 9.97
C ASP A 61 5.60 -2.15 8.95
N CYS A 62 6.26 -3.28 9.21
CA CYS A 62 6.04 -4.47 8.40
C CYS A 62 4.64 -5.06 8.66
N THR A 63 3.88 -5.27 7.59
CA THR A 63 2.54 -5.89 7.61
C THR A 63 2.53 -7.35 8.09
N VAL A 64 3.67 -8.02 8.09
CA VAL A 64 3.80 -9.42 8.52
C VAL A 64 4.25 -9.52 9.97
N CYS A 65 5.36 -8.87 10.34
CA CYS A 65 5.94 -9.02 11.68
C CYS A 65 5.66 -7.84 12.64
N CYS A 66 4.95 -6.81 12.19
CA CYS A 66 4.62 -5.61 12.98
C CYS A 66 5.86 -4.97 13.64
N ARG A 67 6.98 -4.92 12.91
CA ARG A 67 8.23 -4.31 13.36
C ARG A 67 8.49 -3.03 12.55
N PRO A 68 8.94 -1.94 13.22
CA PRO A 68 9.21 -0.68 12.56
C PRO A 68 10.51 -0.77 11.74
N ASN A 69 10.42 -0.53 10.43
CA ASN A 69 11.57 -0.44 9.54
C ASN A 69 11.89 1.05 9.31
N MET A 70 13.13 1.46 9.55
CA MET A 70 13.57 2.79 9.18
C MET A 70 13.95 2.78 7.69
N ILE A 71 13.20 3.51 6.88
CA ILE A 71 13.38 3.65 5.44
C ILE A 71 14.01 5.00 5.17
N THR A 72 15.19 4.99 4.54
CA THR A 72 15.85 6.18 4.01
C THR A 72 15.70 6.24 2.51
N LEU A 73 14.98 7.24 2.03
CA LEU A 73 14.80 7.57 0.63
C LEU A 73 15.88 8.57 0.22
N THR A 74 16.62 8.26 -0.84
CA THR A 74 17.54 9.20 -1.50
C THR A 74 17.10 9.39 -2.94
N VAL A 75 17.03 10.64 -3.38
CA VAL A 75 16.72 11.02 -4.77
C VAL A 75 17.97 11.63 -5.36
N ASP A 76 18.51 10.98 -6.39
CA ASP A 76 19.68 11.43 -7.12
C ASP A 76 19.33 12.53 -8.12
N ASP A 77 20.36 13.18 -8.70
CA ASP A 77 20.17 14.31 -9.61
C ASP A 77 19.49 13.88 -10.94
N ASP A 78 19.69 12.63 -11.36
CA ASP A 78 19.01 12.00 -12.49
C ASP A 78 17.52 11.66 -12.19
N GLY A 79 17.08 11.82 -10.94
CA GLY A 79 15.72 11.49 -10.50
C GLY A 79 15.50 10.02 -10.18
N ASP A 80 16.58 9.23 -10.14
CA ASP A 80 16.59 7.88 -9.59
C ASP A 80 16.34 7.90 -8.09
N VAL A 81 15.60 6.88 -7.64
CA VAL A 81 15.12 6.80 -6.27
C VAL A 81 15.72 5.55 -5.64
N HIS A 82 16.51 5.76 -4.60
CA HIS A 82 17.16 4.70 -3.83
C HIS A 82 16.52 4.59 -2.45
N LEU A 83 16.05 3.38 -2.12
CA LEU A 83 15.54 3.06 -0.78
C LEU A 83 16.60 2.23 -0.05
N GLN A 84 16.92 2.68 1.16
CA GLN A 84 17.71 1.92 2.11
C GLN A 84 16.85 1.58 3.32
N VAL A 85 16.70 0.29 3.60
CA VAL A 85 15.92 -0.22 4.74
C VAL A 85 16.88 -0.67 5.82
N THR A 86 16.67 -0.18 7.03
CA THR A 86 17.44 -0.54 8.22
C THR A 86 16.52 -0.89 9.37
N GLN A 87 16.99 -1.74 10.28
CA GLN A 87 16.29 -2.04 11.52
C GLN A 87 16.35 -0.80 12.42
N GLU A 88 15.20 -0.23 12.81
CA GLU A 88 15.17 0.84 13.80
C GLU A 88 15.26 0.25 15.20
N TYR A 89 16.48 -0.01 15.68
CA TYR A 89 16.76 -0.28 17.09
C TYR A 89 18.10 0.34 17.49
N GLU A 90 18.09 1.60 17.91
CA GLU A 90 18.95 2.09 18.99
C GLU A 90 18.22 3.20 19.77
N ALA A 91 17.49 2.81 20.82
CA ALA A 91 17.30 3.55 22.08
C ALA A 91 16.60 2.68 23.12
#